data_AF-A0A961YYV3-F1
#
_entry.id   AF-A0A961YYV3-F1
#
_cell.length_a   1.000
_cell.length_b   1.000
_cell.length_c   1.000
_cell.angle_alpha   90.00
_cell.angle_beta   90.00
_cell.angle_gamma   90.00
#
_symmetry.space_group_name_H-M   'P 1'
#
loop_
_entity.id
_entity.type
_entity.pdbx_description
1 polymer ?
#
loop_
_entity_poly.entity_id
_entity_poly.type
_entity_poly.pdbx_seq_one_letter_code
_entity_poly.pdbx_strand_id
1 'polypeptide(L)'
;MAADDDEMPFRWSLFLPADGDTPSMRATKYAVIGMGIVLILGFFIILARIVYLTSRMDASLPPTGELQLALPAGTEIKTMALDGHRLALHLAGPGAADRSIALYDIATGRVISRITLQQGEPGASATTGVAKPTPAGDHQSPPAVGPPSGQ
;
A
#
# COMPACT_ATOMS: atom_id res chain seq x y z
N MET A 1 -2.91 -20.17 67.36
CA MET A 1 -2.19 -19.79 66.13
C MET A 1 -2.38 -20.93 65.16
N ALA A 2 -3.56 -20.96 64.53
CA ALA A 2 -3.95 -21.93 63.51
C ALA A 2 -3.74 -21.24 62.16
N ALA A 3 -3.05 -21.91 61.25
CA ALA A 3 -2.84 -21.40 59.90
C ALA A 3 -4.14 -21.54 59.12
N ASP A 4 -4.57 -20.44 58.51
CA ASP A 4 -5.63 -20.38 57.52
C ASP A 4 -5.20 -21.19 56.28
N ASP A 5 -5.69 -22.42 56.19
CA ASP A 5 -5.72 -23.21 54.94
C ASP A 5 -6.90 -22.72 54.06
N ASP A 6 -7.01 -21.40 53.84
CA ASP A 6 -7.90 -20.77 52.85
C ASP A 6 -7.30 -20.89 51.43
N GLU A 7 -6.81 -22.08 51.08
CA GLU A 7 -6.51 -22.44 49.70
C GLU A 7 -7.83 -22.75 48.99
N MET A 8 -8.43 -21.69 48.45
CA MET A 8 -9.62 -21.77 47.61
C MET A 8 -9.44 -22.85 46.53
N PRO A 9 -10.27 -23.91 46.55
CA PRO A 9 -10.17 -25.02 45.64
C PRO A 9 -10.62 -24.56 44.26
N PHE A 10 -9.69 -24.15 43.40
CA PHE A 10 -9.91 -24.19 41.96
C PHE A 10 -10.24 -25.64 41.64
N ARG A 11 -11.54 -25.94 41.51
CA ARG A 11 -12.10 -27.25 41.20
C ARG A 11 -11.77 -27.61 39.75
N TRP A 12 -10.49 -27.85 39.46
CA TRP A 12 -9.99 -28.41 38.21
C TRP A 12 -10.67 -29.73 37.85
N SER A 13 -11.32 -30.38 38.82
CA SER A 13 -12.13 -31.59 38.64
C SER A 13 -13.45 -31.41 37.88
N LEU A 14 -13.94 -30.19 37.64
CA LEU A 14 -15.12 -29.96 36.78
C LEU A 14 -14.84 -30.21 35.29
N PHE A 15 -13.57 -30.22 34.89
CA PHE A 15 -13.14 -30.50 33.52
C PHE A 15 -12.71 -31.95 33.31
N LEU A 16 -12.59 -32.76 34.36
CA LEU A 16 -12.34 -34.19 34.18
C LEU A 16 -13.65 -34.88 33.75
N PRO A 17 -13.68 -35.58 32.60
CA PRO A 17 -14.87 -36.26 32.11
C PRO A 17 -15.28 -37.34 33.12
N ALA A 18 -16.49 -37.24 33.64
CA ALA A 18 -17.13 -38.33 34.36
C ALA A 18 -17.50 -39.43 33.35
N ASP A 19 -17.14 -40.68 33.65
CA ASP A 19 -17.46 -41.85 32.85
C ASP A 19 -18.97 -42.13 32.91
N GLY A 20 -19.73 -41.44 32.05
CA GLY A 20 -21.19 -41.54 31.95
C GLY A 20 -21.85 -40.61 30.92
N ASP A 21 -21.08 -39.80 30.19
CA ASP A 21 -21.63 -38.78 29.29
C ASP A 21 -22.46 -39.36 28.14
N THR A 22 -23.67 -38.81 27.98
CA THR A 22 -24.56 -39.05 26.84
C THR A 22 -23.86 -38.66 25.53
N PRO A 23 -24.18 -39.31 24.40
CA PRO A 23 -23.53 -39.04 23.11
C PRO A 23 -23.64 -37.57 22.67
N SER A 24 -24.69 -36.87 23.09
CA SER A 24 -24.88 -35.43 22.87
C SER A 24 -23.86 -34.56 23.63
N MET A 25 -23.46 -34.92 24.85
CA MET A 25 -22.47 -34.16 25.62
C MET A 25 -21.05 -34.32 25.07
N ARG A 26 -20.74 -35.50 24.51
CA ARG A 26 -19.47 -35.75 23.81
C ARG A 26 -19.34 -34.90 22.55
N ALA A 27 -20.44 -34.75 21.80
CA ALA A 27 -20.46 -33.90 20.61
C ALA A 27 -20.16 -32.43 20.94
N THR A 28 -20.75 -31.89 22.02
CA THR A 28 -20.46 -30.52 22.46
C THR A 28 -19.00 -30.33 22.87
N LYS A 29 -18.40 -31.29 23.59
CA LYS A 29 -16.99 -31.23 23.98
C LYS A 29 -16.07 -31.22 22.76
N TYR A 30 -16.33 -32.06 21.76
CA TYR A 30 -15.55 -32.05 20.51
C TYR A 30 -15.69 -30.75 19.74
N ALA A 31 -16.90 -30.16 19.69
CA ALA A 31 -17.11 -28.88 19.04
C ALA A 31 -16.29 -27.76 19.71
N VAL A 32 -16.26 -27.73 21.05
CA VAL A 32 -15.49 -26.72 21.81
C VAL A 32 -13.98 -26.94 21.64
N ILE A 33 -13.51 -28.19 21.75
CA ILE A 33 -12.09 -28.52 21.53
C ILE A 33 -11.67 -28.16 20.10
N GLY A 34 -12.49 -28.50 19.11
CA GLY A 34 -12.25 -28.15 17.71
C GLY A 34 -12.19 -26.64 17.49
N MET A 35 -13.12 -25.88 18.06
CA MET A 35 -13.11 -24.41 17.99
C MET A 35 -11.86 -23.82 18.65
N GLY A 36 -11.45 -24.34 19.80
CA GLY A 36 -10.22 -23.94 20.48
C GLY A 36 -8.97 -24.17 19.61
N ILE A 37 -8.87 -25.32 18.95
CA ILE A 37 -7.75 -25.62 18.04
C ILE A 37 -7.70 -24.63 16.88
N VAL A 38 -8.84 -24.33 16.26
CA VAL A 38 -8.93 -23.37 15.15
C VAL A 38 -8.50 -21.97 15.61
N LEU A 39 -8.91 -21.55 16.80
CA LEU A 39 -8.51 -20.26 17.38
C LEU A 39 -7.01 -20.17 17.63
N ILE A 40 -6.43 -21.21 18.24
CA ILE A 40 -4.99 -21.25 18.51
C ILE A 40 -4.21 -21.22 17.18
N LEU A 41 -4.61 -22.04 16.21
CA LEU A 41 -3.94 -22.10 14.90
C LEU A 41 -4.03 -20.76 14.16
N GLY A 42 -5.22 -20.15 14.14
CA GLY A 42 -5.43 -18.83 13.54
C GLY A 42 -4.60 -17.74 14.23
N PHE A 43 -4.53 -17.75 15.56
CA PHE A 43 -3.73 -16.80 16.32
C PHE A 43 -2.23 -16.93 16.00
N PHE A 44 -1.69 -18.15 15.94
CA PHE A 44 -0.30 -18.37 15.56
C PHE A 44 0.00 -17.91 14.13
N ILE A 45 -0.92 -18.12 13.18
CA ILE A 45 -0.78 -17.62 11.81
C ILE A 45 -0.72 -16.09 11.79
N ILE A 46 -1.59 -15.42 12.55
CA ILE A 46 -1.61 -13.95 12.64
C ILE A 46 -0.31 -13.44 13.28
N LEU A 47 0.14 -14.05 14.38
CA LEU A 47 1.42 -13.71 15.02
C LEU A 47 2.59 -13.88 14.05
N ALA A 48 2.69 -15.05 13.39
CA ALA A 48 3.72 -15.31 12.41
C ALA A 48 3.68 -14.28 11.27
N ARG A 49 2.49 -13.88 10.83
CA ARG A 49 2.32 -12.86 9.79
C ARG A 49 2.80 -11.48 10.23
N ILE A 50 2.52 -11.08 11.48
CA ILE A 50 2.96 -9.79 12.04
C ILE A 50 4.48 -9.78 12.21
N VAL A 51 5.06 -10.84 12.78
CA VAL A 51 6.52 -11.00 12.92
C VAL A 51 7.18 -10.98 11.54
N TYR A 52 6.61 -11.67 10.56
CA TYR A 52 7.13 -11.64 9.20
C TYR A 52 7.11 -10.25 8.57
N LEU A 53 6.04 -9.48 8.80
CA LEU A 53 5.89 -8.14 8.25
C LEU A 53 6.85 -7.15 8.92
N THR A 54 7.00 -7.25 10.24
CA THR A 54 7.91 -6.41 11.04
C THR A 54 9.37 -6.75 10.80
N SER A 55 9.75 -8.02 10.73
CA SER A 55 11.13 -8.42 10.37
C SER A 55 11.52 -7.99 8.94
N ARG A 56 10.56 -7.87 8.02
CA ARG A 56 10.81 -7.26 6.71
C ARG A 56 11.02 -5.74 6.77
N MET A 57 10.56 -5.08 7.83
CA MET A 57 10.74 -3.65 8.09
C MET A 57 12.01 -3.37 8.93
N ASP A 58 12.37 -4.27 9.86
CA ASP A 58 13.49 -4.15 10.81
C ASP A 58 14.88 -4.44 10.21
N ALA A 59 14.97 -4.79 8.92
CA ALA A 59 16.26 -4.90 8.23
C ALA A 59 16.99 -3.54 8.06
N SER A 60 16.46 -2.48 8.67
CA SER A 60 17.01 -1.15 8.66
C SER A 60 17.39 -0.72 10.08
N LEU A 61 18.49 -1.29 10.60
CA LEU A 61 19.14 -0.66 11.75
C LEU A 61 19.51 0.79 11.38
N PRO A 62 19.40 1.75 12.31
CA PRO A 62 19.82 3.12 12.04
C PRO A 62 21.30 3.11 11.62
N PRO A 63 21.65 3.71 10.46
CA PRO A 63 23.02 3.76 9.99
C PRO A 63 23.86 4.46 11.06
N THR A 64 24.76 3.74 11.71
CA THR A 64 25.60 4.27 12.80
C THR A 64 26.84 4.99 12.24
N GLY A 65 26.70 5.68 11.10
CA GLY A 65 27.82 6.22 10.34
C GLY A 65 27.46 7.46 9.51
N GLU A 66 28.50 8.15 9.02
CA GLU A 66 28.39 9.31 8.14
C GLU A 66 27.84 8.88 6.77
N LEU A 67 26.61 9.30 6.48
CA LEU A 67 25.91 8.97 5.24
C LEU A 67 26.39 9.91 4.12
N GLN A 68 27.30 9.44 3.27
CA GLN A 68 27.75 10.20 2.09
C GLN A 68 26.77 10.00 0.93
N LEU A 69 25.98 11.02 0.61
CA LEU A 69 25.10 11.01 -0.56
C LEU A 69 25.86 11.55 -1.78
N ALA A 70 25.98 10.74 -2.82
CA ALA A 70 26.54 11.16 -4.11
C ALA A 70 25.54 12.05 -4.86
N LEU A 71 25.55 13.34 -4.56
CA LEU A 71 24.75 14.32 -5.30
C LEU A 71 25.38 14.60 -6.67
N PRO A 72 24.57 14.74 -7.75
CA PRO A 72 25.08 15.20 -9.04
C PRO A 72 25.64 16.62 -8.91
N ALA A 73 26.77 16.88 -9.55
CA ALA A 73 27.41 18.19 -9.51
C ALA A 73 26.44 19.28 -10.02
N GLY A 74 26.34 20.39 -9.28
CA GLY A 74 25.47 21.52 -9.62
C GLY A 74 24.01 21.38 -9.18
N THR A 75 23.68 20.40 -8.33
CA THR A 75 22.32 20.19 -7.82
C THR A 75 22.16 20.79 -6.42
N GLU A 76 21.17 21.65 -6.22
CA GLU A 76 20.83 22.19 -4.89
C GLU A 76 19.73 21.35 -4.23
N ILE A 77 19.89 21.11 -2.92
CA ILE A 77 18.86 20.45 -2.11
C ILE A 77 17.85 21.51 -1.70
N LYS A 78 16.63 21.45 -2.23
CA LYS A 78 15.56 22.37 -1.86
C LYS A 78 14.83 21.95 -0.60
N THR A 79 14.45 20.67 -0.54
CA THR A 79 13.68 20.13 0.58
C THR A 79 14.08 18.69 0.86
N MET A 80 14.02 18.33 2.13
CA MET A 80 14.30 16.98 2.63
C MET A 80 13.10 16.51 3.43
N ALA A 81 12.64 15.29 3.19
CA ALA A 81 11.60 14.64 3.99
C ALA A 81 12.04 13.22 4.36
N LEU A 82 11.83 12.85 5.63
CA LEU A 82 12.22 11.56 6.18
C LEU A 82 10.96 10.78 6.59
N ASP A 83 10.86 9.54 6.12
CA ASP A 83 9.80 8.59 6.48
C ASP A 83 10.44 7.24 6.85
N GLY A 84 10.57 6.98 8.15
CA GLY A 84 11.28 5.81 8.68
C GLY A 84 12.71 5.72 8.16
N HIS A 85 12.95 4.80 7.22
CA HIS A 85 14.26 4.57 6.58
C HIS A 85 14.37 5.15 5.17
N ARG A 86 13.43 6.01 4.78
CA ARG A 86 13.40 6.60 3.44
C ARG A 86 13.61 8.11 3.54
N LEU A 87 14.67 8.58 2.90
CA LEU A 87 14.96 10.00 2.74
C LEU A 87 14.58 10.44 1.34
N ALA A 88 13.57 11.29 1.22
CA ALA A 88 13.23 11.97 -0.02
C ALA A 88 14.00 13.30 -0.10
N LEU A 89 14.83 13.43 -1.14
CA LEU A 89 15.52 14.66 -1.48
C LEU A 89 14.87 15.28 -2.72
N HIS A 90 14.39 16.51 -2.57
CA HIS A 90 13.99 17.33 -3.70
C HIS A 90 15.21 18.09 -4.21
N LEU A 91 15.63 17.72 -5.40
CA LEU A 91 16.80 18.20 -6.09
C LEU A 91 16.37 19.16 -7.20
N ALA A 92 16.98 20.34 -7.24
CA ALA A 92 16.84 21.28 -8.34
C ALA A 92 18.20 21.47 -9.01
N GLY A 93 18.30 21.12 -10.29
CA GLY A 93 19.44 21.45 -11.14
C GLY A 93 19.24 22.76 -11.93
N PRO A 94 20.25 23.17 -12.70
CA PRO A 94 20.25 24.43 -13.44
C PRO A 94 19.28 24.46 -14.66
N GLY A 95 18.61 23.34 -15.01
CA GLY A 95 17.65 23.27 -16.11
C GLY A 95 16.18 23.04 -15.71
N ALA A 96 15.23 23.42 -16.58
CA ALA A 96 13.79 23.20 -16.40
C ALA A 96 13.41 21.69 -16.38
N ALA A 97 14.27 20.82 -16.92
CA ALA A 97 14.13 19.37 -16.90
C ALA A 97 14.77 18.71 -15.65
N ASP A 98 15.38 19.48 -14.74
CA ASP A 98 16.22 18.97 -13.66
C ASP A 98 15.56 19.00 -12.27
N ARG A 99 14.23 19.17 -12.20
CA ARG A 99 13.51 18.92 -10.95
C ARG A 99 13.36 17.42 -10.78
N SER A 100 14.05 16.88 -9.79
CA SER A 100 13.96 15.45 -9.48
C SER A 100 13.74 15.22 -8.00
N ILE A 101 12.99 14.17 -7.71
CA ILE A 101 12.87 13.65 -6.35
C ILE A 101 13.66 12.35 -6.31
N ALA A 102 14.72 12.34 -5.52
CA ALA A 102 15.52 11.15 -5.29
C ALA A 102 15.13 10.57 -3.94
N LEU A 103 14.73 9.30 -3.94
CA LEU A 103 14.39 8.55 -2.75
C LEU A 103 15.59 7.68 -2.38
N TYR A 104 16.13 7.88 -1.18
CA TYR A 104 17.25 7.14 -0.63
C TYR A 104 16.79 6.24 0.50
N ASP A 105 17.36 5.06 0.58
CA ASP A 105 17.32 4.21 1.75
C ASP A 105 18.46 4.65 2.68
N ILE A 106 18.13 5.22 3.84
CA ILE A 106 19.14 5.67 4.80
C ILE A 106 19.85 4.49 5.47
N ALA A 107 19.22 3.33 5.59
CA ALA A 107 19.84 2.16 6.22
C ALA A 107 20.96 1.58 5.37
N THR A 108 20.80 1.62 4.04
CA THR A 108 21.79 1.06 3.10
C THR A 108 22.59 2.13 2.35
N GLY A 109 22.19 3.40 2.44
CA GLY A 109 22.75 4.52 1.68
C GLY A 109 22.52 4.44 0.18
N ARG A 110 21.60 3.59 -0.27
CA ARG A 110 21.34 3.37 -1.70
C ARG A 110 20.19 4.25 -2.20
N VAL A 111 20.28 4.67 -3.46
CA VAL A 111 19.14 5.28 -4.17
C VAL A 111 18.10 4.19 -4.43
N ILE A 112 16.91 4.33 -3.84
CA ILE A 112 15.75 3.47 -4.09
C ILE A 112 15.13 3.81 -5.44
N SER A 113 14.94 5.10 -5.71
CA SER A 113 14.26 5.56 -6.93
C SER A 113 14.60 7.01 -7.23
N ARG A 114 14.58 7.37 -8.51
CA ARG A 114 14.71 8.74 -8.99
C ARG A 114 13.53 9.05 -9.88
N ILE A 115 12.75 10.06 -9.50
CA ILE A 115 11.60 10.53 -10.24
C ILE A 115 11.98 11.85 -10.88
N THR A 116 12.05 11.88 -12.21
CA THR A 116 12.21 13.12 -12.97
C THR A 116 10.84 13.76 -13.15
N LEU A 117 10.70 15.01 -12.72
CA LEU A 117 9.46 15.76 -12.88
C LEU A 117 9.48 16.41 -14.26
N GLN A 118 8.71 15.85 -15.20
CA GLN A 118 8.41 16.52 -16.46
C GLN A 118 7.39 17.61 -16.16
N GLN A 119 7.76 18.88 -16.36
CA GLN A 119 6.79 19.96 -16.29
C GLN A 119 5.85 19.79 -17.48
N GLY A 120 4.63 19.32 -17.21
CA GLY A 120 3.56 19.37 -18.18
C GLY A 120 3.39 20.82 -18.60
N GLU A 121 3.67 21.09 -19.87
CA GLU A 121 3.45 22.39 -20.48
C GLU A 121 1.99 22.79 -20.21
N PRO A 122 1.72 23.90 -19.50
CA PRO A 122 0.35 24.37 -19.30
C PRO A 122 -0.16 24.89 -20.65
N GLY A 123 -0.60 23.97 -21.51
CA GLY A 123 -0.98 24.31 -22.88
C GLY A 123 -1.41 23.18 -23.81
N ALA A 124 -1.27 21.90 -23.45
CA ALA A 124 -1.61 20.82 -24.40
C ALA A 124 -2.10 19.52 -23.74
N SER A 125 -3.18 19.56 -22.96
CA SER A 125 -4.07 18.40 -22.71
C SER A 125 -5.32 18.81 -21.92
N ALA A 126 -6.18 19.61 -22.55
CA ALA A 126 -7.58 19.75 -22.14
C ALA A 126 -8.45 19.95 -23.38
N THR A 127 -8.53 18.94 -24.23
CA THR A 127 -9.68 18.75 -25.14
C THR A 127 -10.11 17.30 -25.02
N THR A 128 -10.55 16.96 -23.81
CA THR A 128 -11.51 15.87 -23.60
C THR A 128 -12.77 16.27 -24.34
N GLY A 129 -13.10 15.49 -25.38
CA GLY A 129 -14.27 15.70 -26.22
C GLY A 129 -15.56 15.82 -25.43
N VAL A 130 -16.10 17.04 -25.40
CA VAL A 130 -17.51 17.32 -25.16
C VAL A 130 -17.89 18.45 -26.10
N ALA A 131 -18.44 18.08 -27.25
CA ALA A 131 -19.54 18.78 -27.93
C ALA A 131 -19.67 18.19 -29.33
N LYS A 132 -20.82 17.61 -29.63
CA LYS A 132 -21.36 17.56 -30.99
C LYS A 132 -22.06 18.91 -31.21
N PRO A 133 -21.45 19.91 -31.83
CA PRO A 133 -22.22 20.98 -32.43
C PRO A 133 -22.90 20.41 -33.67
N THR A 134 -24.21 20.20 -33.57
CA THR A 134 -25.09 20.09 -34.72
C THR A 134 -24.86 21.32 -35.61
N PRO A 135 -24.38 21.17 -36.86
CA PRO A 135 -24.40 22.28 -37.80
C PRO A 135 -25.83 22.39 -38.31
N ALA A 136 -26.54 23.38 -37.78
CA ALA A 136 -27.75 23.90 -38.38
C ALA A 136 -27.36 24.60 -39.68
N GLY A 137 -27.95 24.12 -40.78
CA GLY A 137 -28.25 24.87 -41.99
C GLY A 137 -27.14 25.69 -42.62
N ASP A 138 -26.56 25.17 -43.71
CA ASP A 138 -26.19 26.02 -44.83
C ASP A 138 -26.72 25.41 -46.12
N HIS A 139 -27.50 26.24 -46.80
CA HIS A 139 -28.22 25.97 -48.02
C HIS A 139 -27.24 25.71 -49.17
N GLN A 140 -27.11 24.45 -49.60
CA GLN A 140 -26.46 24.14 -50.87
C GLN A 140 -27.50 24.19 -51.99
N SER A 141 -27.64 25.37 -52.59
CA SER A 141 -28.34 25.57 -53.85
C SER A 141 -27.70 24.71 -54.96
N PRO A 142 -28.50 24.03 -55.80
CA PRO A 142 -27.98 23.21 -56.90
C PRO A 142 -27.45 24.09 -58.04
N PRO A 143 -26.28 23.75 -58.64
CA PRO A 143 -25.87 24.37 -59.90
C PRO A 143 -26.68 23.78 -61.05
N ALA A 144 -27.48 24.64 -61.70
CA ALA A 144 -28.10 24.37 -62.98
C ALA A 144 -27.07 24.46 -64.10
N VAL A 145 -26.75 23.32 -64.74
CA VAL A 145 -26.14 23.26 -66.08
C VAL A 145 -26.68 21.99 -66.77
N GLY A 146 -27.54 22.16 -67.79
CA GLY A 146 -27.90 21.10 -68.75
C GLY A 146 -26.97 21.12 -69.97
N PRO A 147 -27.39 20.57 -71.13
CA PRO A 147 -27.82 19.20 -71.44
C PRO A 147 -26.74 18.45 -72.26
N PRO A 148 -26.93 17.15 -72.55
CA PRO A 148 -26.59 16.65 -73.90
C PRO A 148 -27.76 15.82 -74.47
N SER A 149 -28.42 16.24 -75.55
CA SER A 149 -28.05 15.97 -76.95
C SER A 149 -28.11 14.47 -77.32
N GLY A 150 -29.26 14.05 -77.87
CA GLY A 150 -29.37 13.07 -78.96
C GLY A 150 -28.98 11.61 -78.71
N GLN A 151 -29.96 10.72 -78.59
CA GLN A 151 -30.44 9.86 -79.70
C GLN A 151 -31.71 9.12 -79.29
#